data_AF-A0A545U322-F1
#
_entry.id   AF-A0A545U322-F1
#
_cell.length_a   1.000
_cell.length_b   1.000
_cell.length_c   1.000
_cell.angle_alpha   90.00
_cell.angle_beta   90.00
_cell.angle_gamma   90.00
#
_symmetry.space_group_name_H-M   'P 1'
#
loop_
_entity.id
_entity.type
_entity.pdbx_description
1 polymer ?
#
loop_
_entity_poly.entity_id
_entity_poly.type
_entity_poly.pdbx_seq_one_letter_code
_entity_poly.pdbx_strand_id
1 'polypeptide(L)'
;MRKCLFGILTAAAMTPTSSVTAEKSSPLGVSGADWVWQSVYRQVRRAPTKEALLDAMDNLFRHSEVDGVEGISEQDYNLSTRLHSARHRGLYLSGHWFPYDLDGDLVVTRDEIEQVARYKALKSFAVDGVPITPTPEQLAKVQKKISETILLRLGQDAERFTMQDAIAASAEYEERKGNQPSKSDFVPLSLDRDGDARVSREEFGAAVLVAFGQLDSNGDDVIDKDEIAVAAAKVKQANAEMMKRRSEQRAEETYRAQLQACSLPRVTSDETLILISTNTHTGRALANIALDDGEETLVVAQVKIEPGKEKLAVAVTGLRGTVWRFSGAVDRLSHVIVGSPFSIGKREERVKIASGVTGVPDEKITFAQEPECLPYFTNLDEPRSKRSVRALTALTERAPDHVVSNATVGTISLPSLRIDNDAPFANAIPLTSEGPGAPLLRKFKKTFPGGVVNIDPAAVVTTGHAERRETLPRNAGFAQLLDQGVLKATGYDLTFQLGNTFITVQESDPNRKPPEDMPKDRIERFPSAFTILKKTRLPVGNCHQFAPKLTLAKGAPLPDFGACYPAIKIEDSGETLCKLHRGKCPK
;
A
#
# COMPACT_ATOMS: atom_id res chain seq x y z
N MET A 1 -18.59 -17.40 -91.24
CA MET A 1 -18.37 -18.87 -91.23
C MET A 1 -18.36 -19.35 -89.79
N ARG A 2 -19.24 -20.33 -89.45
CA ARG A 2 -19.17 -21.35 -88.35
C ARG A 2 -18.92 -20.86 -86.90
N LYS A 3 -19.53 -21.37 -85.82
CA LYS A 3 -20.55 -22.39 -85.53
C LYS A 3 -20.90 -22.24 -84.02
N CYS A 4 -22.10 -22.71 -83.66
CA CYS A 4 -22.69 -22.85 -82.32
C CYS A 4 -21.93 -23.77 -81.33
N LEU A 5 -22.34 -23.68 -80.05
CA LEU A 5 -22.52 -24.70 -78.97
C LEU A 5 -21.88 -24.24 -77.63
N PHE A 6 -22.31 -24.58 -76.41
CA PHE A 6 -23.55 -25.06 -75.76
C PHE A 6 -23.19 -25.22 -74.26
N GLY A 7 -24.13 -24.99 -73.31
CA GLY A 7 -24.08 -25.46 -71.91
C GLY A 7 -23.10 -24.72 -70.97
N ILE A 8 -23.35 -24.49 -69.67
CA ILE A 8 -24.20 -25.17 -68.68
C ILE A 8 -24.70 -24.11 -67.67
N LEU A 9 -26.00 -24.17 -67.35
CA LEU A 9 -26.63 -23.48 -66.23
C LEU A 9 -26.33 -24.25 -64.93
N THR A 10 -25.69 -23.58 -63.96
CA THR A 10 -25.62 -24.06 -62.57
C THR A 10 -26.47 -23.12 -61.72
N ALA A 11 -27.64 -23.59 -61.31
CA ALA A 11 -28.48 -22.93 -60.32
C ALA A 11 -27.84 -23.10 -58.93
N ALA A 12 -27.20 -22.05 -58.43
CA ALA A 12 -26.82 -21.96 -57.02
C ALA A 12 -28.01 -21.38 -56.25
N ALA A 13 -28.67 -22.23 -55.46
CA ALA A 13 -29.64 -21.80 -54.47
C ALA A 13 -28.92 -20.93 -53.42
N MET A 14 -29.12 -19.61 -53.48
CA MET A 14 -28.72 -18.71 -52.41
C MET A 14 -29.77 -18.83 -51.30
N THR A 15 -29.43 -19.57 -50.25
CA THR A 15 -30.09 -19.42 -48.95
C THR A 15 -29.72 -18.06 -48.37
N PRO A 16 -30.67 -17.28 -47.81
CA PRO A 16 -30.31 -16.10 -47.04
C PRO A 16 -29.63 -16.58 -45.76
N THR A 17 -28.32 -16.45 -45.68
CA THR A 17 -27.61 -16.46 -44.39
C THR A 17 -28.05 -15.22 -43.63
N SER A 18 -28.96 -15.42 -42.68
CA SER A 18 -29.24 -14.46 -41.61
C SER A 18 -27.93 -14.16 -40.90
N SER A 19 -27.27 -13.07 -41.26
CA SER A 19 -26.19 -12.50 -40.48
C SER A 19 -26.81 -11.91 -39.22
N VAL A 20 -26.95 -12.75 -38.19
CA VAL A 20 -27.08 -12.29 -36.81
C VAL A 20 -25.78 -11.58 -36.50
N THR A 21 -25.74 -10.27 -36.72
CA THR A 21 -24.76 -9.38 -36.13
C THR A 21 -24.89 -9.52 -34.63
N ALA A 22 -24.00 -10.32 -34.05
CA ALA A 22 -23.81 -10.38 -32.60
C ALA A 22 -23.50 -8.96 -32.12
N GLU A 23 -24.51 -8.37 -31.50
CA GLU A 23 -24.51 -7.06 -30.91
C GLU A 23 -23.33 -6.97 -29.92
N LYS A 24 -22.42 -6.02 -30.17
CA LYS A 24 -21.33 -5.71 -29.24
C LYS A 24 -21.96 -5.25 -27.93
N SER A 25 -22.02 -6.15 -26.96
CA SER A 25 -22.45 -5.89 -25.59
C SER A 25 -21.79 -4.62 -25.06
N SER A 26 -22.62 -3.67 -24.60
CA SER A 26 -22.17 -2.43 -23.95
C SER A 26 -21.13 -2.71 -22.84
N PRO A 27 -20.18 -1.79 -22.57
CA PRO A 27 -19.05 -2.02 -21.66
C PRO A 27 -19.41 -2.30 -20.20
N LEU A 28 -20.69 -2.35 -19.85
CA LEU A 28 -21.21 -2.67 -18.52
C LEU A 28 -22.05 -3.94 -18.44
N GLY A 29 -22.31 -4.66 -19.54
CA GLY A 29 -22.83 -6.04 -19.52
C GLY A 29 -24.18 -6.27 -18.80
N VAL A 30 -24.98 -5.23 -18.54
CA VAL A 30 -26.34 -5.37 -17.99
C VAL A 30 -27.31 -5.41 -19.17
N SER A 31 -28.09 -6.48 -19.31
CA SER A 31 -29.09 -6.59 -20.38
C SER A 31 -30.24 -5.59 -20.17
N GLY A 32 -30.97 -5.24 -21.22
CA GLY A 32 -32.15 -4.40 -21.09
C GLY A 32 -33.18 -4.95 -20.09
N ALA A 33 -33.36 -6.26 -20.08
CA ALA A 33 -34.24 -6.94 -19.13
C ALA A 33 -33.76 -6.79 -17.67
N ASP A 34 -32.46 -6.95 -17.40
CA ASP A 34 -31.90 -6.77 -16.06
C ASP A 34 -32.06 -5.33 -15.57
N TRP A 35 -31.89 -4.36 -16.48
CA TRP A 35 -32.10 -2.95 -16.16
C TRP A 35 -33.56 -2.68 -15.77
N VAL A 36 -34.53 -3.20 -16.55
CA VAL A 36 -35.97 -3.02 -16.25
C VAL A 36 -36.31 -3.67 -14.91
N TRP A 37 -35.82 -4.89 -14.67
CA TRP A 37 -36.02 -5.57 -13.41
C TRP A 37 -35.50 -4.77 -12.20
N GLN A 38 -34.29 -4.21 -12.30
CA GLN A 38 -33.74 -3.36 -11.24
C GLN A 38 -34.54 -2.07 -11.05
N SER A 39 -35.00 -1.45 -12.13
CA SER A 39 -35.83 -0.25 -12.07
C SER A 39 -37.18 -0.53 -11.41
N VAL A 40 -37.84 -1.64 -11.77
CA VAL A 40 -39.05 -2.11 -11.13
C VAL A 40 -38.81 -2.39 -9.64
N TYR A 41 -37.78 -3.15 -9.29
CA TYR A 41 -37.42 -3.45 -7.89
C TYR A 41 -37.17 -2.19 -7.04
N ARG A 42 -36.65 -1.10 -7.62
CA ARG A 42 -36.48 0.18 -6.91
C ARG A 42 -37.82 0.87 -6.62
N GLN A 43 -38.83 0.68 -7.49
CA GLN A 43 -40.13 1.33 -7.38
C GLN A 43 -41.15 0.55 -6.55
N VAL A 44 -41.06 -0.78 -6.43
CA VAL A 44 -42.08 -1.60 -5.73
C VAL A 44 -42.33 -1.18 -4.27
N ARG A 45 -41.35 -0.56 -3.59
CA ARG A 45 -41.56 -0.02 -2.24
C ARG A 45 -42.51 1.18 -2.18
N ARG A 46 -42.59 1.95 -3.26
CA ARG A 46 -43.42 3.16 -3.40
C ARG A 46 -44.70 2.86 -4.18
N ALA A 47 -44.65 1.88 -5.08
CA ALA A 47 -45.71 1.47 -5.97
C ALA A 47 -45.81 -0.08 -5.95
N PRO A 48 -46.43 -0.68 -4.91
CA PRO A 48 -46.45 -2.13 -4.75
C PRO A 48 -47.45 -2.84 -5.65
N THR A 49 -48.50 -2.15 -6.12
CA THR A 49 -49.49 -2.74 -7.03
C THR A 49 -49.02 -2.60 -8.48
N LYS A 50 -49.43 -3.52 -9.34
CA LYS A 50 -49.15 -3.50 -10.78
C LYS A 50 -49.50 -2.18 -11.46
N GLU A 51 -50.69 -1.65 -11.18
CA GLU A 51 -51.17 -0.38 -11.75
C GLU A 51 -50.29 0.79 -11.32
N ALA A 52 -50.01 0.92 -10.02
CA ALA A 52 -49.15 1.98 -9.51
C ALA A 52 -47.72 1.89 -10.05
N LEU A 53 -47.22 0.67 -10.26
CA LEU A 53 -45.89 0.45 -10.81
C LEU A 53 -45.83 0.85 -12.28
N LEU A 54 -46.83 0.47 -13.09
CA LEU A 54 -46.91 0.88 -14.48
C LEU A 54 -46.93 2.41 -14.60
N ASP A 55 -47.69 3.10 -13.75
CA ASP A 55 -47.68 4.57 -13.71
C ASP A 55 -46.31 5.14 -13.33
N ALA A 56 -45.64 4.55 -12.33
CA ALA A 56 -44.30 4.98 -11.92
C ALA A 56 -43.25 4.76 -13.02
N MET A 57 -43.35 3.65 -13.75
CA MET A 57 -42.45 3.30 -14.84
C MET A 57 -42.74 4.11 -16.11
N ASP A 58 -44.00 4.38 -16.44
CA ASP A 58 -44.37 5.27 -17.55
C ASP A 58 -43.88 6.70 -17.30
N ASN A 59 -43.94 7.17 -16.05
CA ASN A 59 -43.28 8.43 -15.68
C ASN A 59 -41.78 8.37 -15.98
N LEU A 60 -41.09 7.28 -15.63
CA LEU A 60 -39.67 7.14 -15.94
C LEU A 60 -39.39 7.13 -17.45
N PHE A 61 -40.23 6.46 -18.25
CA PHE A 61 -40.15 6.46 -19.71
C PHE A 61 -40.29 7.89 -20.25
N ARG A 62 -41.31 8.63 -19.81
CA ARG A 62 -41.53 10.04 -20.19
C ARG A 62 -40.37 10.96 -19.84
N HIS A 63 -39.64 10.69 -18.75
CA HIS A 63 -38.46 11.48 -18.40
C HIS A 63 -37.23 11.11 -19.25
N SER A 64 -37.25 9.96 -19.90
CA SER A 64 -36.18 9.47 -20.78
C SER A 64 -36.40 9.88 -22.24
N GLU A 65 -37.66 10.09 -22.65
CA GLU A 65 -38.09 10.68 -23.92
C GLU A 65 -37.95 12.21 -23.85
N VAL A 66 -36.87 12.75 -24.39
CA VAL A 66 -36.48 14.16 -24.22
C VAL A 66 -36.40 14.94 -25.53
N ASP A 67 -36.33 14.26 -26.67
CA ASP A 67 -36.24 14.91 -27.98
C ASP A 67 -37.61 15.30 -28.56
N GLY A 68 -38.70 14.84 -27.93
CA GLY A 68 -40.08 15.15 -28.31
C GLY A 68 -40.60 14.30 -29.47
N VAL A 69 -39.85 13.29 -29.91
CA VAL A 69 -40.26 12.27 -30.86
C VAL A 69 -40.78 11.07 -30.08
N GLU A 70 -41.84 10.45 -30.59
CA GLU A 70 -42.41 9.26 -29.95
C GLU A 70 -41.39 8.11 -29.91
N GLY A 71 -41.17 7.59 -28.70
CA GLY A 71 -40.27 6.47 -28.42
C GLY A 71 -38.85 6.91 -28.04
N ILE A 72 -38.13 6.07 -27.30
CA ILE A 72 -36.78 6.41 -26.82
C ILE A 72 -35.73 5.92 -27.81
N SER A 73 -34.94 6.84 -28.34
CA SER A 73 -33.92 6.59 -29.35
C SER A 73 -32.50 6.95 -28.87
N GLU A 74 -31.50 6.70 -29.72
CA GLU A 74 -30.13 7.19 -29.47
C GLU A 74 -30.06 8.73 -29.40
N GLN A 75 -31.00 9.45 -30.05
CA GLN A 75 -31.05 10.91 -30.01
C GLN A 75 -31.45 11.42 -28.62
N ASP A 76 -32.41 10.77 -27.97
CA ASP A 76 -32.78 11.05 -26.57
C ASP A 76 -31.62 10.87 -25.61
N TYR A 77 -30.87 9.79 -25.78
CA TYR A 77 -29.67 9.52 -24.99
C TYR A 77 -28.65 10.64 -25.16
N ASN A 78 -28.31 10.97 -26.41
CA ASN A 78 -27.33 12.01 -26.72
C ASN A 78 -27.78 13.40 -26.25
N LEU A 79 -29.08 13.71 -26.34
CA LEU A 79 -29.63 14.96 -25.82
C LEU A 79 -29.57 14.99 -24.30
N SER A 80 -29.96 13.91 -23.62
CA SER A 80 -29.90 13.78 -22.16
C SER A 80 -28.49 13.93 -21.63
N THR A 81 -27.49 13.28 -22.26
CA THR A 81 -26.08 13.45 -21.89
C THR A 81 -25.63 14.91 -22.03
N ARG A 82 -26.03 15.60 -23.11
CA ARG A 82 -25.71 17.02 -23.32
C ARG A 82 -26.38 17.92 -22.28
N LEU A 83 -27.66 17.68 -21.95
CA LEU A 83 -28.40 18.42 -20.94
C LEU A 83 -27.80 18.21 -19.54
N HIS A 84 -27.40 16.98 -19.21
CA HIS A 84 -26.71 16.66 -17.97
C HIS A 84 -25.36 17.37 -17.87
N SER A 85 -24.53 17.30 -18.91
CA SER A 85 -23.25 18.02 -18.96
C SER A 85 -23.44 19.53 -18.85
N ALA A 86 -24.46 20.09 -19.50
CA ALA A 86 -24.80 21.52 -19.39
C ALA A 86 -25.19 21.89 -17.95
N ARG A 87 -26.02 21.08 -17.28
CA ARG A 87 -26.38 21.27 -15.87
C ARG A 87 -25.18 21.16 -14.94
N HIS A 88 -24.32 20.16 -15.13
CA HIS A 88 -23.11 19.96 -14.35
C HIS A 88 -22.14 21.13 -14.49
N ARG A 89 -21.95 21.62 -15.72
CA ARG A 89 -21.16 22.82 -16.00
C ARG A 89 -21.73 24.03 -15.27
N GLY A 90 -23.05 24.23 -15.33
CA GLY A 90 -23.74 25.30 -14.60
C GLY A 90 -23.48 25.24 -13.08
N LEU A 91 -23.67 24.06 -12.47
CA LEU A 91 -23.39 23.83 -11.05
C LEU A 91 -21.93 24.01 -10.68
N TYR A 92 -21.01 23.59 -11.56
CA TYR A 92 -19.58 23.77 -11.35
C TYR A 92 -19.25 25.26 -11.34
N LEU A 93 -19.65 26.00 -12.37
CA LEU A 93 -19.41 27.43 -12.48
C LEU A 93 -20.00 28.19 -11.29
N SER A 94 -21.24 27.91 -10.91
CA SER A 94 -21.91 28.57 -9.77
C SER A 94 -21.27 28.25 -8.42
N GLY A 95 -20.76 27.03 -8.24
CA GLY A 95 -20.16 26.60 -6.97
C GLY A 95 -18.67 26.90 -6.84
N HIS A 96 -17.96 27.01 -7.97
CA HIS A 96 -16.49 26.93 -7.97
C HIS A 96 -15.79 28.05 -8.75
N TRP A 97 -16.49 28.82 -9.58
CA TRP A 97 -15.87 29.90 -10.36
C TRP A 97 -16.52 31.27 -10.09
N PHE A 98 -17.83 31.42 -10.33
CA PHE A 98 -18.56 32.67 -10.09
C PHE A 98 -18.38 33.27 -8.68
N PRO A 99 -18.25 32.49 -7.59
CA PRO A 99 -18.01 33.07 -6.27
C PRO A 99 -16.67 33.80 -6.10
N TYR A 100 -15.78 33.74 -7.09
CA TYR A 100 -14.45 34.35 -7.07
C TYR A 100 -14.28 35.46 -8.11
N ASP A 101 -15.23 35.64 -9.03
CA ASP A 101 -15.28 36.76 -9.97
C ASP A 101 -16.00 37.91 -9.24
N LEU A 102 -15.21 38.75 -8.55
CA LEU A 102 -15.73 39.75 -7.63
C LEU A 102 -16.16 41.03 -8.34
N ASP A 103 -15.59 41.32 -9.50
CA ASP A 103 -15.92 42.50 -10.30
C ASP A 103 -16.82 42.20 -11.51
N GLY A 104 -17.04 40.92 -11.85
CA GLY A 104 -17.98 40.49 -12.88
C GLY A 104 -17.43 40.63 -14.30
N ASP A 105 -16.12 40.74 -14.47
CA ASP A 105 -15.46 40.85 -15.77
C ASP A 105 -15.30 39.50 -16.51
N LEU A 106 -15.78 38.42 -15.88
CA LEU A 106 -15.68 37.05 -16.33
C LEU A 106 -14.24 36.49 -16.36
N VAL A 107 -13.35 37.05 -15.54
CA VAL A 107 -11.97 36.62 -15.38
C VAL A 107 -11.58 36.64 -13.91
N VAL A 108 -11.51 35.46 -13.29
CA VAL A 108 -11.04 35.34 -11.91
C VAL A 108 -9.53 35.53 -11.84
N THR A 109 -9.08 36.52 -11.11
CA THR A 109 -7.66 36.82 -10.86
C THR A 109 -7.18 36.22 -9.54
N ARG A 110 -5.86 36.10 -9.38
CA ARG A 110 -5.25 35.69 -8.11
C ARG A 110 -5.65 36.62 -6.95
N ASP A 111 -5.71 37.93 -7.20
CA ASP A 111 -6.07 38.92 -6.18
C ASP A 111 -7.49 38.71 -5.65
N GLU A 112 -8.45 38.38 -6.50
CA GLU A 112 -9.82 38.09 -6.08
C GLU A 112 -9.90 36.80 -5.27
N ILE A 113 -9.17 35.76 -5.68
CA ILE A 113 -9.05 34.51 -4.90
C ILE A 113 -8.48 34.82 -3.52
N GLU A 114 -7.44 35.66 -3.41
CA GLU A 114 -6.85 36.05 -2.14
C GLU A 114 -7.81 36.85 -1.26
N GLN A 115 -8.62 37.75 -1.85
CA GLN A 115 -9.65 38.49 -1.15
C GLN A 115 -10.73 37.56 -0.56
N VAL A 116 -11.24 36.61 -1.36
CA VAL A 116 -12.20 35.61 -0.89
C VAL A 116 -11.58 34.68 0.16
N ALA A 117 -10.33 34.26 -0.04
CA ALA A 117 -9.62 33.41 0.90
C ALA A 117 -9.41 34.12 2.25
N ARG A 118 -9.08 35.41 2.25
CA ARG A 118 -8.97 36.23 3.45
C ARG A 118 -10.31 36.32 4.19
N TYR A 119 -11.40 36.59 3.47
CA TYR A 119 -12.76 36.60 4.04
C TYR A 119 -13.13 35.26 4.70
N LYS A 120 -12.87 34.13 4.01
CA LYS A 120 -13.11 32.78 4.55
C LYS A 120 -12.21 32.45 5.73
N ALA A 121 -10.95 32.90 5.71
CA ALA A 121 -10.02 32.71 6.80
C ALA A 121 -10.51 33.41 8.07
N LEU A 122 -10.96 34.67 7.97
CA LEU A 122 -11.53 35.41 9.10
C LEU A 122 -12.75 34.70 9.73
N LYS A 123 -13.64 34.13 8.90
CA LYS A 123 -14.78 33.32 9.39
C LYS A 123 -14.36 32.03 10.10
N SER A 124 -13.19 31.48 9.77
CA SER A 124 -12.68 30.25 10.36
C SER A 124 -12.15 30.44 11.79
N PHE A 125 -11.97 31.70 12.23
CA PHE A 125 -11.58 32.05 13.59
C PHE A 125 -12.77 32.41 14.49
N ALA A 126 -13.94 31.80 14.26
CA ALA A 126 -15.07 31.89 15.17
C ALA A 126 -15.22 30.59 15.98
N VAL A 127 -15.34 30.71 17.30
CA VAL A 127 -15.68 29.59 18.21
C VAL A 127 -17.04 29.92 18.81
N ASP A 128 -18.03 29.03 18.63
CA ASP A 128 -19.41 29.20 19.11
C ASP A 128 -20.05 30.54 18.70
N GLY A 129 -19.73 31.03 17.50
CA GLY A 129 -20.23 32.30 16.97
C GLY A 129 -19.50 33.55 17.49
N VAL A 130 -18.52 33.40 18.40
CA VAL A 130 -17.70 34.51 18.90
C VAL A 130 -16.48 34.70 17.99
N PRO A 131 -16.31 35.88 17.35
CA PRO A 131 -15.13 36.16 16.54
C PRO A 131 -13.88 36.26 17.41
N ILE A 132 -12.88 35.43 17.15
CA ILE A 132 -11.54 35.55 17.73
C ILE A 132 -10.69 36.33 16.74
N THR A 133 -9.91 37.30 17.22
CA THR A 133 -8.97 38.04 16.36
C THR A 133 -7.69 37.20 16.20
N PRO A 134 -7.39 36.64 15.02
CA PRO A 134 -6.16 35.88 14.80
C PRO A 134 -4.94 36.80 14.76
N THR A 135 -3.75 36.25 15.04
CA THR A 135 -2.51 36.97 14.73
C THR A 135 -2.32 37.09 13.21
N PRO A 136 -1.56 38.08 12.72
CA PRO A 136 -1.28 38.21 11.28
C PRO A 136 -0.70 36.93 10.66
N GLU A 137 0.18 36.23 11.38
CA GLU A 137 0.77 34.96 10.92
C GLU A 137 -0.25 33.82 10.85
N GLN A 138 -1.14 33.71 11.83
CA GLN A 138 -2.21 32.71 11.84
C GLN A 138 -3.19 32.93 10.68
N LEU A 139 -3.58 34.19 10.46
CA LEU A 139 -4.45 34.57 9.35
C LEU A 139 -3.79 34.26 8.00
N ALA A 140 -2.54 34.67 7.81
CA ALA A 140 -1.79 34.44 6.58
C ALA A 140 -1.64 32.94 6.27
N LYS A 141 -1.38 32.11 7.28
CA LYS A 141 -1.26 30.66 7.10
C LYS A 141 -2.57 30.01 6.66
N VAL A 142 -3.71 30.39 7.26
CA VAL A 142 -5.03 29.85 6.88
C VAL A 142 -5.46 30.38 5.52
N GLN A 143 -5.26 31.68 5.26
CA GLN A 143 -5.52 32.30 3.96
C GLN A 143 -4.76 31.58 2.84
N LYS A 144 -3.44 31.38 3.00
CA LYS A 144 -2.59 30.68 2.03
C LYS A 144 -3.13 29.29 1.69
N LYS A 145 -3.48 28.50 2.71
CA LYS A 145 -4.05 27.16 2.53
C LYS A 145 -5.38 27.18 1.76
N ILE A 146 -6.24 28.16 2.04
CA ILE A 146 -7.53 28.31 1.34
C ILE A 146 -7.28 28.70 -0.12
N SER A 147 -6.41 29.68 -0.38
CA SER A 147 -6.03 30.08 -1.74
C SER A 147 -5.46 28.92 -2.55
N GLU A 148 -4.50 28.16 -1.99
CA GLU A 148 -3.92 26.97 -2.62
C GLU A 148 -5.00 25.93 -2.97
N THR A 149 -5.97 25.72 -2.07
CA THR A 149 -7.07 24.78 -2.31
C THR A 149 -8.00 25.24 -3.44
N ILE A 150 -8.25 26.55 -3.55
CA ILE A 150 -9.07 27.12 -4.62
C ILE A 150 -8.33 27.00 -5.96
N LEU A 151 -7.06 27.39 -6.01
CA LEU A 151 -6.20 27.31 -7.20
C LEU A 151 -6.04 25.86 -7.69
N LEU A 152 -5.81 24.91 -6.79
CA LEU A 152 -5.78 23.47 -7.12
C LEU A 152 -7.06 22.99 -7.80
N ARG A 153 -8.21 23.60 -7.50
CA ARG A 153 -9.49 23.24 -8.10
C ARG A 153 -9.71 23.89 -9.47
N LEU A 154 -9.21 25.11 -9.66
CA LEU A 154 -9.35 25.88 -10.89
C LEU A 154 -8.30 25.53 -11.97
N GLY A 155 -7.31 24.68 -11.65
CA GLY A 155 -6.16 24.37 -12.50
C GLY A 155 -4.95 25.21 -12.06
N GLN A 156 -3.76 24.62 -11.94
CA GLN A 156 -2.65 25.28 -11.24
C GLN A 156 -1.96 26.40 -12.05
N ASP A 157 -1.39 27.38 -11.31
CA ASP A 157 -0.44 28.45 -11.69
C ASP A 157 -0.84 29.50 -12.73
N ALA A 158 -2.12 29.60 -13.12
CA ALA A 158 -2.56 30.76 -13.89
C ALA A 158 -2.80 31.99 -12.99
N GLU A 159 -2.35 33.16 -13.43
CA GLU A 159 -2.65 34.46 -12.79
C GLU A 159 -4.08 34.93 -13.08
N ARG A 160 -4.71 34.39 -14.13
CA ARG A 160 -6.05 34.73 -14.62
C ARG A 160 -6.76 33.46 -15.07
N PHE A 161 -8.02 33.32 -14.67
CA PHE A 161 -8.88 32.18 -14.97
C PHE A 161 -10.15 32.65 -15.66
N THR A 162 -10.18 32.48 -16.97
CA THR A 162 -11.34 32.87 -17.78
C THR A 162 -12.50 31.90 -17.60
N MET A 163 -13.69 32.31 -18.03
CA MET A 163 -14.85 31.42 -18.09
C MET A 163 -14.57 30.16 -18.94
N GLN A 164 -13.75 30.26 -19.99
CA GLN A 164 -13.41 29.10 -20.83
C GLN A 164 -12.54 28.09 -20.07
N ASP A 165 -11.60 28.56 -19.26
CA ASP A 165 -10.77 27.71 -18.40
C ASP A 165 -11.63 26.99 -17.36
N ALA A 166 -12.61 27.70 -16.78
CA ALA A 166 -13.55 27.13 -15.84
C ALA A 166 -14.45 26.05 -16.47
N ILE A 167 -14.86 26.24 -17.73
CA ILE A 167 -15.59 25.22 -18.50
C ILE A 167 -14.72 23.99 -18.74
N ALA A 168 -13.45 24.17 -19.13
CA ALA A 168 -12.51 23.05 -19.30
C ALA A 168 -12.30 22.30 -17.97
N ALA A 169 -12.05 23.01 -16.88
CA ALA A 169 -11.89 22.43 -15.54
C ALA A 169 -13.16 21.69 -15.08
N SER A 170 -14.35 22.14 -15.48
CA SER A 170 -15.61 21.45 -15.17
C SER A 170 -15.71 20.07 -15.82
N ALA A 171 -15.21 19.93 -17.06
CA ALA A 171 -15.19 18.64 -17.76
C ALA A 171 -14.23 17.65 -17.08
N GLU A 172 -13.02 18.10 -16.75
CA GLU A 172 -12.04 17.29 -16.01
C GLU A 172 -12.55 16.90 -14.60
N TYR A 173 -13.29 17.80 -13.95
CA TYR A 173 -13.92 17.52 -12.67
C TYR A 173 -15.02 16.45 -12.79
N GLU A 174 -15.84 16.50 -13.84
CA GLU A 174 -16.88 15.50 -14.13
C GLU A 174 -16.28 14.12 -14.39
N GLU A 175 -15.21 14.05 -15.20
CA GLU A 175 -14.47 12.81 -15.49
C GLU A 175 -13.86 12.19 -14.23
N ARG A 176 -13.15 12.97 -13.41
CA ARG A 176 -12.56 12.47 -12.15
C ARG A 176 -13.59 11.94 -11.17
N LYS A 177 -14.78 12.55 -11.11
CA LYS A 177 -15.86 12.15 -10.21
C LYS A 177 -16.61 10.92 -10.71
N GLY A 178 -16.48 10.56 -12.00
CA GLY A 178 -17.28 9.51 -12.62
C GLY A 178 -18.76 9.86 -12.63
N ASN A 179 -19.10 11.16 -12.67
CA ASN A 179 -20.47 11.66 -12.59
C ASN A 179 -21.13 11.78 -13.97
N GLN A 180 -20.51 11.26 -15.03
CA GLN A 180 -21.17 11.14 -16.32
C GLN A 180 -22.39 10.23 -16.16
N PRO A 181 -23.53 10.60 -16.77
CA PRO A 181 -24.72 9.79 -16.68
C PRO A 181 -24.43 8.50 -17.45
N SER A 182 -24.54 7.38 -16.75
CA SER A 182 -24.28 6.09 -17.35
C SER A 182 -25.39 5.79 -18.36
N LYS A 183 -25.10 4.99 -19.40
CA LYS A 183 -26.16 4.38 -20.23
C LYS A 183 -27.19 3.61 -19.39
N SER A 184 -26.81 3.20 -18.17
CA SER A 184 -27.70 2.57 -17.19
C SER A 184 -28.62 3.53 -16.44
N ASP A 185 -28.57 4.83 -16.67
CA ASP A 185 -29.49 5.80 -16.04
C ASP A 185 -30.73 6.05 -16.92
N PHE A 186 -30.72 5.55 -18.16
CA PHE A 186 -31.78 5.69 -19.14
C PHE A 186 -32.36 4.34 -19.53
N VAL A 187 -33.55 4.37 -20.14
CA VAL A 187 -34.13 3.18 -20.77
C VAL A 187 -33.16 2.67 -21.85
N PRO A 188 -32.69 1.42 -21.76
CA PRO A 188 -31.68 0.91 -22.67
C PRO A 188 -32.29 0.53 -24.02
N LEU A 189 -31.62 0.91 -25.12
CA LEU A 189 -32.02 0.59 -26.50
C LEU A 189 -32.11 -0.91 -26.78
N SER A 190 -31.50 -1.77 -25.96
CA SER A 190 -31.65 -3.23 -26.07
C SER A 190 -33.06 -3.75 -25.76
N LEU A 191 -34.02 -2.86 -25.46
CA LEU A 191 -35.44 -3.19 -25.31
C LEU A 191 -36.24 -3.03 -26.61
N ASP A 192 -35.63 -2.45 -27.65
CA ASP A 192 -36.17 -2.39 -29.01
C ASP A 192 -36.24 -3.83 -29.56
N ARG A 193 -37.45 -4.34 -29.74
CA ARG A 193 -37.71 -5.73 -30.13
C ARG A 193 -38.00 -5.84 -31.61
N ASP A 194 -38.62 -4.83 -32.21
CA ASP A 194 -38.94 -4.84 -33.63
C ASP A 194 -37.81 -4.29 -34.51
N GLY A 195 -36.78 -3.71 -33.90
CA GLY A 195 -35.54 -3.26 -34.53
C GLY A 195 -35.71 -1.93 -35.27
N ASP A 196 -36.69 -1.11 -34.89
CA ASP A 196 -36.95 0.20 -35.51
C ASP A 196 -35.98 1.30 -35.02
N ALA A 197 -34.99 0.92 -34.19
CA ALA A 197 -33.99 1.74 -33.53
C ALA A 197 -34.56 2.64 -32.42
N ARG A 198 -35.75 2.31 -31.90
CA ARG A 198 -36.42 3.02 -30.82
C ARG A 198 -37.06 2.03 -29.86
N VAL A 199 -37.23 2.46 -28.62
CA VAL A 199 -38.01 1.71 -27.63
C VAL A 199 -39.38 2.38 -27.54
N SER A 200 -40.41 1.72 -28.03
CA SER A 200 -41.80 2.16 -27.89
C SER A 200 -42.33 1.99 -26.45
N ARG A 201 -43.44 2.66 -26.14
CA ARG A 201 -44.12 2.51 -24.83
C ARG A 201 -44.61 1.10 -24.61
N GLU A 202 -45.08 0.45 -25.68
CA GLU A 202 -45.59 -0.91 -25.68
C GLU A 202 -44.49 -1.91 -25.35
N GLU A 203 -43.31 -1.78 -25.98
CA GLU A 203 -42.16 -2.64 -25.70
C GLU A 203 -41.64 -2.46 -24.27
N PHE A 204 -41.55 -1.21 -23.83
CA PHE A 204 -41.15 -0.90 -22.46
C PHE A 204 -42.15 -1.44 -21.44
N GLY A 205 -43.45 -1.20 -21.65
CA GLY A 205 -44.52 -1.68 -20.79
C GLY A 205 -44.55 -3.21 -20.71
N ALA A 206 -44.37 -3.89 -21.85
CA ALA A 206 -44.25 -5.34 -21.88
C ALA A 206 -43.05 -5.84 -21.06
N ALA A 207 -41.89 -5.17 -21.15
CA ALA A 207 -40.73 -5.51 -20.34
C ALA A 207 -40.96 -5.27 -18.83
N VAL A 208 -41.67 -4.18 -18.47
CA VAL A 208 -42.05 -3.88 -17.08
C VAL A 208 -42.97 -4.96 -16.52
N LEU A 209 -43.96 -5.41 -17.29
CA LEU A 209 -44.87 -6.49 -16.87
C LEU A 209 -44.13 -7.82 -16.66
N VAL A 210 -43.19 -8.15 -17.53
CA VAL A 210 -42.33 -9.33 -17.36
C VAL A 210 -41.51 -9.23 -16.07
N ALA A 211 -40.91 -8.07 -15.80
CA ALA A 211 -40.16 -7.84 -14.57
C ALA A 211 -41.03 -7.88 -13.31
N PHE A 212 -42.25 -7.33 -13.37
CA PHE A 212 -43.22 -7.38 -12.28
C PHE A 212 -43.61 -8.81 -11.93
N GLY A 213 -43.97 -9.62 -12.93
CA GLY A 213 -44.31 -11.03 -12.72
C GLY A 213 -43.16 -11.92 -12.23
N GLN A 214 -41.91 -11.44 -12.31
CA GLN A 214 -40.77 -12.11 -11.67
C GLN A 214 -40.63 -11.79 -10.18
N LEU A 215 -41.25 -10.70 -9.71
CA LEU A 215 -41.30 -10.30 -8.31
C LEU A 215 -42.58 -10.83 -7.64
N ASP A 216 -43.72 -10.66 -8.32
CA ASP A 216 -45.03 -11.17 -7.93
C ASP A 216 -45.07 -12.69 -8.13
N SER A 217 -44.63 -13.41 -7.11
CA SER A 217 -44.47 -14.87 -7.14
C SER A 217 -45.80 -15.58 -6.88
N ASN A 218 -46.76 -14.91 -6.23
CA ASN A 218 -48.06 -15.49 -5.90
C ASN A 218 -49.15 -15.14 -6.95
N GLY A 219 -48.90 -14.15 -7.82
CA GLY A 219 -49.77 -13.74 -8.91
C GLY A 219 -51.00 -12.93 -8.48
N ASP A 220 -50.92 -12.21 -7.36
CA ASP A 220 -52.04 -11.42 -6.81
C ASP A 220 -52.03 -9.94 -7.25
N ASP A 221 -51.14 -9.58 -8.20
CA ASP A 221 -50.92 -8.24 -8.72
C ASP A 221 -50.45 -7.21 -7.63
N VAL A 222 -49.96 -7.69 -6.48
CA VAL A 222 -49.44 -6.88 -5.37
C VAL A 222 -48.12 -7.43 -4.82
N ILE A 223 -47.04 -6.65 -4.92
CA ILE A 223 -45.75 -7.04 -4.34
C ILE A 223 -45.76 -6.85 -2.82
N ASP A 224 -45.70 -7.94 -2.08
CA ASP A 224 -45.70 -7.92 -0.62
C ASP A 224 -44.29 -7.79 0.01
N LYS A 225 -44.24 -7.78 1.35
CA LYS A 225 -42.96 -7.63 2.08
C LYS A 225 -42.03 -8.83 1.94
N ASP A 226 -42.59 -10.03 1.81
CA ASP A 226 -41.83 -11.27 1.72
C ASP A 226 -41.21 -11.40 0.32
N GLU A 227 -41.96 -11.04 -0.72
CA GLU A 227 -41.46 -10.95 -2.09
C GLU A 227 -40.36 -9.89 -2.25
N ILE A 228 -40.54 -8.72 -1.64
CA ILE A 228 -39.48 -7.69 -1.56
C ILE A 228 -38.25 -8.24 -0.84
N ALA A 229 -38.42 -9.03 0.23
CA ALA A 229 -37.31 -9.61 0.97
C ALA A 229 -36.52 -10.63 0.13
N VAL A 230 -37.20 -11.49 -0.63
CA VAL A 230 -36.59 -12.44 -1.56
C VAL A 230 -35.82 -11.70 -2.66
N ALA A 231 -36.42 -10.69 -3.29
CA ALA A 231 -35.78 -9.87 -4.31
C ALA A 231 -34.57 -9.10 -3.75
N ALA A 232 -34.69 -8.57 -2.53
CA ALA A 232 -33.58 -7.91 -1.84
C ALA A 232 -32.39 -8.84 -1.59
N ALA A 233 -32.64 -10.09 -1.23
CA ALA A 233 -31.59 -11.08 -1.05
C ALA A 233 -30.84 -11.36 -2.36
N LYS A 234 -31.56 -11.53 -3.48
CA LYS A 234 -30.98 -11.70 -4.82
C LYS A 234 -30.11 -10.50 -5.23
N VAL A 235 -30.63 -9.28 -5.06
CA VAL A 235 -29.87 -8.04 -5.36
C VAL A 235 -28.61 -7.94 -4.50
N LYS A 236 -28.71 -8.24 -3.20
CA LYS A 236 -27.57 -8.20 -2.29
C LYS A 236 -26.48 -9.18 -2.71
N GLN A 237 -26.85 -10.40 -3.11
CA GLN A 237 -25.91 -11.42 -3.60
C GLN A 237 -25.24 -10.97 -4.91
N ALA A 238 -26.03 -10.55 -5.90
CA ALA A 238 -25.52 -10.08 -7.18
C ALA A 238 -24.58 -8.86 -7.03
N ASN A 239 -24.94 -7.90 -6.17
CA ASN A 239 -24.09 -6.76 -5.86
C ASN A 239 -22.80 -7.17 -5.14
N ALA A 240 -22.86 -8.12 -4.20
CA ALA A 240 -21.67 -8.62 -3.53
C ALA A 240 -20.71 -9.31 -4.50
N GLU A 241 -21.23 -10.13 -5.41
CA GLU A 241 -20.43 -10.79 -6.45
C GLU A 241 -19.83 -9.79 -7.44
N MET A 242 -20.61 -8.81 -7.90
CA MET A 242 -20.11 -7.76 -8.79
C MET A 242 -19.02 -6.92 -8.10
N MET A 243 -19.23 -6.52 -6.85
CA MET A 243 -18.25 -5.76 -6.08
C MET A 243 -16.98 -6.58 -5.85
N LYS A 244 -17.10 -7.89 -5.64
CA LYS A 244 -15.96 -8.80 -5.56
C LYS A 244 -15.20 -8.88 -6.89
N ARG A 245 -15.89 -9.08 -8.02
CA ARG A 245 -15.24 -9.09 -9.35
C ARG A 245 -14.55 -7.76 -9.66
N ARG A 246 -15.19 -6.64 -9.37
CA ARG A 246 -14.61 -5.30 -9.55
C ARG A 246 -13.40 -5.08 -8.66
N SER A 247 -13.44 -5.53 -7.40
CA SER A 247 -12.29 -5.41 -6.50
C SER A 247 -11.13 -6.28 -6.96
N GLU A 248 -11.39 -7.49 -7.45
CA GLU A 248 -10.40 -8.38 -8.04
C GLU A 248 -9.78 -7.80 -9.32
N GLN A 249 -10.59 -7.26 -10.23
CA GLN A 249 -10.13 -6.59 -11.45
C GLN A 249 -9.25 -5.37 -11.13
N ARG A 250 -9.72 -4.49 -10.24
CA ARG A 250 -8.93 -3.33 -9.81
C ARG A 250 -7.63 -3.74 -9.12
N ALA A 251 -7.66 -4.80 -8.31
CA ALA A 251 -6.47 -5.33 -7.66
C ALA A 251 -5.47 -5.87 -8.69
N GLU A 252 -5.96 -6.55 -9.73
CA GLU A 252 -5.14 -7.06 -10.84
C GLU A 252 -4.56 -5.94 -11.69
N GLU A 253 -5.35 -4.93 -12.06
CA GLU A 253 -4.89 -3.74 -12.78
C GLU A 253 -3.82 -2.98 -11.98
N THR A 254 -4.09 -2.74 -10.69
CA THR A 254 -3.14 -2.10 -9.79
C THR A 254 -1.85 -2.91 -9.69
N TYR A 255 -1.96 -4.24 -9.57
CA TYR A 255 -0.82 -5.13 -9.51
C TYR A 255 0.01 -5.10 -10.80
N ARG A 256 -0.63 -5.11 -11.97
CA ARG A 256 0.07 -4.99 -13.25
C ARG A 256 0.78 -3.65 -13.41
N ALA A 257 0.11 -2.56 -13.05
CA ALA A 257 0.71 -1.22 -13.07
C ALA A 257 1.92 -1.12 -12.13
N GLN A 258 1.87 -1.75 -10.95
CA GLN A 258 3.00 -1.83 -10.03
C GLN A 258 4.18 -2.58 -10.65
N LEU A 259 3.95 -3.72 -11.31
CA LEU A 259 5.02 -4.50 -11.94
C LEU A 259 5.68 -3.79 -13.11
N GLN A 260 5.01 -2.85 -13.78
CA GLN A 260 5.62 -2.05 -14.86
C GLN A 260 6.76 -1.14 -14.37
N ALA A 261 6.78 -0.79 -13.08
CA ALA A 261 7.88 -0.03 -12.47
C ALA A 261 9.09 -0.90 -12.11
N CYS A 262 8.95 -2.23 -12.21
CA CYS A 262 9.98 -3.19 -11.84
C CYS A 262 10.81 -3.61 -13.06
N SER A 263 12.13 -3.75 -12.87
CA SER A 263 13.04 -4.29 -13.88
C SER A 263 13.97 -5.30 -13.22
N LEU A 264 13.71 -6.59 -13.47
CA LEU A 264 14.54 -7.70 -12.99
C LEU A 264 15.22 -8.40 -14.18
N PRO A 265 16.39 -9.03 -13.96
CA PRO A 265 17.07 -9.77 -15.03
C PRO A 265 16.20 -10.95 -15.48
N ARG A 266 16.23 -11.23 -16.78
CA ARG A 266 15.68 -12.47 -17.33
C ARG A 266 16.49 -13.65 -16.82
N VAL A 267 15.82 -14.75 -16.51
CA VAL A 267 16.44 -16.00 -16.07
C VAL A 267 16.22 -17.05 -17.15
N THR A 268 17.30 -17.61 -17.67
CA THR A 268 17.25 -18.51 -18.83
C THR A 268 16.84 -19.93 -18.41
N SER A 269 16.49 -20.77 -19.40
CA SER A 269 16.04 -22.14 -19.14
C SER A 269 17.14 -23.06 -18.58
N ASP A 270 18.42 -22.74 -18.81
CA ASP A 270 19.60 -23.51 -18.32
C ASP A 270 20.01 -23.21 -16.87
N GLU A 271 19.29 -22.30 -16.20
CA GLU A 271 19.57 -21.88 -14.84
C GLU A 271 18.54 -22.45 -13.86
N THR A 272 18.98 -22.76 -12.63
CA THR A 272 18.07 -23.10 -11.54
C THR A 272 17.74 -21.83 -10.75
N LEU A 273 16.48 -21.40 -10.78
CA LEU A 273 15.97 -20.22 -10.08
C LEU A 273 15.47 -20.58 -8.68
N ILE A 274 16.10 -20.00 -7.65
CA ILE A 274 15.77 -20.26 -6.26
C ILE A 274 15.30 -18.97 -5.59
N LEU A 275 14.08 -18.96 -5.06
CA LEU A 275 13.53 -17.87 -4.26
C LEU A 275 13.68 -18.18 -2.76
N ILE A 276 14.35 -17.29 -2.04
CA ILE A 276 14.58 -17.39 -0.60
C ILE A 276 13.91 -16.19 0.07
N SER A 277 12.95 -16.47 0.93
CA SER A 277 12.38 -15.47 1.84
C SER A 277 12.73 -15.83 3.28
N THR A 278 13.23 -14.87 4.05
CA THR A 278 13.61 -15.14 5.44
C THR A 278 13.04 -14.12 6.40
N ASN A 279 12.54 -14.62 7.54
CA ASN A 279 12.09 -13.75 8.62
C ASN A 279 13.29 -13.14 9.36
N THR A 280 13.82 -12.04 8.82
CA THR A 280 14.96 -11.32 9.40
C THR A 280 14.60 -10.53 10.67
N HIS A 281 13.40 -10.68 11.24
CA HIS A 281 13.14 -10.19 12.59
C HIS A 281 13.98 -10.91 13.65
N THR A 282 14.19 -12.21 13.45
CA THR A 282 14.85 -13.15 14.37
C THR A 282 16.20 -13.60 13.79
N GLY A 283 16.92 -12.69 13.13
CA GLY A 283 18.26 -12.96 12.63
C GLY A 283 19.20 -13.46 13.72
N ARG A 284 20.14 -14.36 13.37
CA ARG A 284 21.07 -14.93 14.36
C ARG A 284 22.32 -14.10 14.59
N ALA A 285 22.64 -13.20 13.66
CA ALA A 285 23.76 -12.27 13.79
C ALA A 285 23.40 -10.90 13.21
N LEU A 286 24.09 -9.87 13.71
CA LEU A 286 23.95 -8.48 13.24
C LEU A 286 25.20 -8.01 12.52
N ALA A 287 25.06 -7.05 11.61
CA ALA A 287 26.20 -6.41 10.97
C ALA A 287 26.73 -5.25 11.83
N ASN A 288 28.03 -4.97 11.73
CA ASN A 288 28.65 -3.77 12.31
C ASN A 288 28.70 -2.58 11.35
N ILE A 289 27.90 -2.61 10.29
CA ILE A 289 27.81 -1.54 9.30
C ILE A 289 26.42 -0.91 9.28
N ALA A 290 26.30 0.27 8.69
CA ALA A 290 25.05 0.88 8.26
C ALA A 290 24.99 0.89 6.74
N LEU A 291 23.77 0.96 6.20
CA LEU A 291 23.50 1.23 4.79
C LEU A 291 22.73 2.55 4.72
N ASP A 292 23.23 3.49 3.93
CA ASP A 292 22.78 4.89 3.81
C ASP A 292 22.70 5.62 5.16
N ASP A 293 21.73 6.54 5.28
CA ASP A 293 21.29 7.17 6.53
C ASP A 293 20.49 6.20 7.43
N GLY A 294 20.59 4.90 7.16
CA GLY A 294 19.87 3.83 7.83
C GLY A 294 20.29 3.66 9.29
N GLU A 295 19.41 4.09 10.19
CA GLU A 295 19.56 3.93 11.65
C GLU A 295 19.00 2.59 12.15
N GLU A 296 18.67 1.68 11.23
CA GLU A 296 18.22 0.34 11.53
C GLU A 296 19.38 -0.64 11.74
N THR A 297 19.11 -1.67 12.56
CA THR A 297 20.02 -2.80 12.71
C THR A 297 19.90 -3.72 11.51
N LEU A 298 21.03 -4.00 10.84
CA LEU A 298 21.08 -4.95 9.74
C LEU A 298 21.34 -6.37 10.27
N VAL A 299 20.56 -7.32 9.77
CA VAL A 299 20.79 -8.75 10.02
C VAL A 299 21.77 -9.30 9.00
N VAL A 300 22.52 -10.33 9.37
CA VAL A 300 23.39 -11.06 8.43
C VAL A 300 22.77 -12.40 8.07
N ALA A 301 22.63 -12.66 6.78
CA ALA A 301 22.20 -13.94 6.23
C ALA A 301 23.36 -14.59 5.49
N GLN A 302 23.57 -15.89 5.66
CA GLN A 302 24.62 -16.63 4.94
C GLN A 302 24.00 -17.53 3.88
N VAL A 303 24.50 -17.41 2.66
CA VAL A 303 24.15 -18.28 1.53
C VAL A 303 25.42 -18.96 1.05
N LYS A 304 25.50 -20.28 1.20
CA LYS A 304 26.64 -21.08 0.77
C LYS A 304 26.31 -21.75 -0.55
N ILE A 305 27.05 -21.44 -1.60
CA ILE A 305 26.93 -22.09 -2.89
C ILE A 305 27.82 -23.34 -2.87
N GLU A 306 27.18 -24.50 -2.97
CA GLU A 306 27.86 -25.79 -3.03
C GLU A 306 28.54 -25.97 -4.40
N PRO A 307 29.63 -26.74 -4.50
CA PRO A 307 30.23 -27.08 -5.79
C PRO A 307 29.22 -27.80 -6.71
N GLY A 308 29.30 -27.54 -8.02
CA GLY A 308 28.41 -28.15 -9.02
C GLY A 308 28.57 -27.50 -10.39
N LYS A 309 27.96 -28.12 -11.42
CA LYS A 309 28.04 -27.64 -12.81
C LYS A 309 26.88 -26.75 -13.24
N GLU A 310 25.76 -26.86 -12.54
CA GLU A 310 24.52 -26.13 -12.85
C GLU A 310 24.68 -24.64 -12.49
N LYS A 311 24.23 -23.74 -13.36
CA LYS A 311 24.15 -22.30 -13.07
C LYS A 311 22.95 -22.02 -12.16
N LEU A 312 23.12 -21.05 -11.26
CA LEU A 312 22.10 -20.69 -10.27
C LEU A 312 21.71 -19.21 -10.42
N ALA A 313 20.41 -18.94 -10.45
CA ALA A 313 19.86 -17.61 -10.24
C ALA A 313 19.17 -17.59 -8.87
N VAL A 314 19.50 -16.62 -8.02
CA VAL A 314 19.00 -16.61 -6.63
C VAL A 314 18.28 -15.31 -6.34
N ALA A 315 16.99 -15.39 -6.01
CA ALA A 315 16.21 -14.27 -5.51
C ALA A 315 16.14 -14.34 -3.98
N VAL A 316 16.53 -13.26 -3.28
CA VAL A 316 16.55 -13.20 -1.82
C VAL A 316 15.71 -12.02 -1.32
N THR A 317 14.89 -12.22 -0.30
CA THR A 317 14.08 -11.17 0.33
C THR A 317 13.91 -11.40 1.83
N GLY A 318 13.65 -10.33 2.57
CA GLY A 318 13.57 -10.35 4.03
C GLY A 318 12.73 -9.22 4.60
N LEU A 319 12.26 -9.39 5.83
CA LEU A 319 11.40 -8.40 6.50
C LEU A 319 12.13 -7.07 6.77
N ARG A 320 13.37 -7.17 7.24
CA ARG A 320 14.26 -6.06 7.65
C ARG A 320 15.48 -5.98 6.75
N GLY A 321 16.18 -4.85 6.84
CA GLY A 321 17.45 -4.66 6.16
C GLY A 321 18.46 -5.76 6.49
N THR A 322 19.04 -6.34 5.45
CA THR A 322 19.83 -7.58 5.55
C THR A 322 21.09 -7.50 4.68
N VAL A 323 22.21 -7.95 5.22
CA VAL A 323 23.43 -8.21 4.46
C VAL A 323 23.48 -9.70 4.11
N TRP A 324 23.28 -10.01 2.83
CA TRP A 324 23.36 -11.35 2.27
C TRP A 324 24.82 -11.69 1.93
N ARG A 325 25.40 -12.64 2.65
CA ARG A 325 26.79 -13.08 2.46
C ARG A 325 26.82 -14.37 1.66
N PHE A 326 27.29 -14.27 0.42
CA PHE A 326 27.51 -15.44 -0.42
C PHE A 326 28.93 -15.97 -0.22
N SER A 327 29.07 -17.28 -0.28
CA SER A 327 30.36 -17.97 -0.14
C SER A 327 30.35 -19.31 -0.86
N GLY A 328 31.51 -19.94 -1.02
CA GLY A 328 31.65 -21.22 -1.73
C GLY A 328 31.83 -21.03 -3.23
N ALA A 329 31.16 -21.85 -4.04
CA ALA A 329 31.28 -21.85 -5.50
C ALA A 329 30.45 -20.73 -6.17
N VAL A 330 30.67 -19.47 -5.75
CA VAL A 330 29.89 -18.30 -6.19
C VAL A 330 30.00 -18.01 -7.70
N ASP A 331 31.00 -18.57 -8.38
CA ASP A 331 31.12 -18.48 -9.84
C ASP A 331 29.93 -19.12 -10.58
N ARG A 332 29.23 -20.07 -9.93
CA ARG A 332 28.00 -20.68 -10.44
C ARG A 332 26.81 -19.72 -10.48
N LEU A 333 26.85 -18.63 -9.72
CA LEU A 333 25.78 -17.64 -9.73
C LEU A 333 25.83 -16.89 -11.05
N SER A 334 24.72 -16.86 -11.77
CA SER A 334 24.53 -15.96 -12.91
C SER A 334 24.00 -14.62 -12.45
N HIS A 335 22.94 -14.64 -11.62
CA HIS A 335 22.33 -13.45 -11.05
C HIS A 335 21.87 -13.65 -9.60
N VAL A 336 21.94 -12.57 -8.82
CA VAL A 336 21.36 -12.46 -7.49
C VAL A 336 20.37 -11.30 -7.48
N ILE A 337 19.10 -11.61 -7.30
CA ILE A 337 18.02 -10.62 -7.23
C ILE A 337 17.74 -10.34 -5.75
N VAL A 338 17.85 -9.09 -5.32
CA VAL A 338 17.71 -8.70 -3.91
C VAL A 338 16.45 -7.87 -3.73
N GLY A 339 15.52 -8.39 -2.93
CA GLY A 339 14.29 -7.71 -2.56
C GLY A 339 14.52 -6.63 -1.52
N SER A 340 13.68 -5.60 -1.59
CA SER A 340 13.66 -4.51 -0.63
C SER A 340 12.94 -4.94 0.66
N PRO A 341 13.43 -4.53 1.83
CA PRO A 341 12.78 -4.86 3.09
C PRO A 341 11.42 -4.16 3.20
N PHE A 342 10.56 -4.70 4.06
CA PHE A 342 9.25 -4.12 4.32
C PHE A 342 9.40 -2.82 5.13
N SER A 343 9.12 -1.67 4.52
CA SER A 343 9.13 -0.37 5.21
C SER A 343 7.78 -0.09 5.88
N ILE A 344 7.78 0.15 7.19
CA ILE A 344 6.63 0.65 7.97
C ILE A 344 6.80 2.18 8.09
N GLY A 345 6.69 2.89 6.99
CA GLY A 345 6.90 4.35 6.92
C GLY A 345 5.95 5.03 5.93
N LYS A 346 5.73 6.34 6.08
CA LYS A 346 4.90 7.11 5.15
C LYS A 346 5.50 7.05 3.74
N ARG A 347 4.66 6.71 2.77
CA ARG A 347 4.91 6.50 1.32
C ARG A 347 5.64 7.65 0.58
N GLU A 348 5.91 8.78 1.23
CA GLU A 348 6.44 10.00 0.60
C GLU A 348 7.97 10.06 0.56
N GLU A 349 8.68 9.28 1.38
CA GLU A 349 10.12 9.06 1.22
C GLU A 349 10.30 7.72 0.50
N ARG A 350 10.62 7.78 -0.81
CA ARG A 350 10.99 6.60 -1.60
C ARG A 350 12.03 5.80 -0.82
N VAL A 351 11.68 4.55 -0.52
CA VAL A 351 12.46 3.64 0.34
C VAL A 351 13.86 3.49 -0.26
N LYS A 352 14.88 4.07 0.37
CA LYS A 352 16.28 3.77 0.06
C LYS A 352 16.55 2.33 0.53
N ILE A 353 16.86 1.44 -0.41
CA ILE A 353 16.77 -0.01 -0.20
C ILE A 353 17.82 -0.49 0.81
N ALA A 354 17.40 -0.86 2.02
CA ALA A 354 18.28 -1.21 3.14
C ALA A 354 18.82 -2.65 3.10
N SER A 355 19.26 -3.15 1.94
CA SER A 355 19.89 -4.48 1.80
C SER A 355 21.27 -4.37 1.16
N GLY A 356 22.16 -5.29 1.50
CA GLY A 356 23.51 -5.37 0.94
C GLY A 356 23.90 -6.81 0.60
N VAL A 357 24.84 -6.96 -0.33
CA VAL A 357 25.38 -8.26 -0.74
C VAL A 357 26.89 -8.25 -0.61
N THR A 358 27.48 -9.36 -0.18
CA THR A 358 28.93 -9.57 -0.17
C THR A 358 29.27 -10.93 -0.79
N GLY A 359 30.46 -11.05 -1.37
CA GLY A 359 30.96 -12.29 -1.94
C GLY A 359 30.44 -12.62 -3.34
N VAL A 360 29.72 -11.69 -3.98
CA VAL A 360 29.29 -11.78 -5.37
C VAL A 360 29.70 -10.49 -6.09
N PRO A 361 30.21 -10.56 -7.34
CA PRO A 361 30.48 -9.37 -8.15
C PRO A 361 29.23 -8.51 -8.39
N ASP A 362 29.40 -7.19 -8.43
CA ASP A 362 28.31 -6.20 -8.57
C ASP A 362 27.49 -6.42 -9.84
N GLU A 363 28.15 -6.75 -10.95
CA GLU A 363 27.50 -7.00 -12.25
C GLU A 363 26.54 -8.19 -12.26
N LYS A 364 26.61 -9.07 -11.25
CA LYS A 364 25.68 -10.20 -11.09
C LYS A 364 24.53 -9.88 -10.14
N ILE A 365 24.51 -8.70 -9.52
CA ILE A 365 23.50 -8.35 -8.50
C ILE A 365 22.48 -7.40 -9.11
N THR A 366 21.20 -7.62 -8.79
CA THR A 366 20.12 -6.68 -9.14
C THR A 366 19.25 -6.43 -7.91
N PHE A 367 19.17 -5.18 -7.48
CA PHE A 367 18.24 -4.78 -6.42
C PHE A 367 16.87 -4.47 -7.03
N ALA A 368 15.83 -5.06 -6.43
CA ALA A 368 14.45 -4.84 -6.82
C ALA A 368 14.05 -3.39 -6.48
N GLN A 369 13.58 -2.65 -7.49
CA GLN A 369 13.44 -1.18 -7.40
C GLN A 369 12.40 -0.75 -6.37
N GLU A 370 11.37 -1.58 -6.16
CA GLU A 370 10.31 -1.35 -5.18
C GLU A 370 10.06 -2.63 -4.36
N PRO A 371 9.56 -2.52 -3.11
CA PRO A 371 9.20 -3.69 -2.29
C PRO A 371 8.20 -4.64 -2.97
N GLU A 372 7.34 -4.12 -3.85
CA GLU A 372 6.37 -4.88 -4.62
C GLU A 372 6.99 -5.75 -5.72
N CYS A 373 8.21 -5.42 -6.19
CA CYS A 373 8.91 -6.16 -7.24
C CYS A 373 9.39 -7.54 -6.75
N LEU A 374 9.79 -7.63 -5.47
CA LEU A 374 10.11 -8.89 -4.82
C LEU A 374 9.63 -8.88 -3.36
N PRO A 375 8.32 -9.11 -3.13
CA PRO A 375 7.72 -9.00 -1.81
C PRO A 375 8.28 -10.03 -0.84
N TYR A 376 8.41 -9.62 0.41
CA TYR A 376 8.72 -10.53 1.51
C TYR A 376 7.48 -11.34 1.96
N PHE A 377 7.71 -12.60 2.33
CA PHE A 377 6.72 -13.49 2.92
C PHE A 377 7.30 -14.36 4.04
N THR A 378 6.47 -14.72 5.02
CA THR A 378 6.88 -15.53 6.18
C THR A 378 6.67 -17.02 5.97
N ASN A 379 5.64 -17.40 5.23
CA ASN A 379 5.19 -18.78 5.07
C ASN A 379 4.80 -19.05 3.62
N LEU A 380 4.99 -20.29 3.15
CA LEU A 380 4.72 -20.65 1.76
C LEU A 380 3.22 -20.62 1.41
N ASP A 381 2.34 -20.87 2.38
CA ASP A 381 0.89 -20.98 2.16
C ASP A 381 0.17 -19.61 2.15
N GLU A 382 0.85 -18.54 2.56
CA GLU A 382 0.20 -17.23 2.68
C GLU A 382 0.02 -16.55 1.31
N PRO A 383 -1.00 -15.69 1.13
CA PRO A 383 -1.24 -14.99 -0.14
C PRO A 383 -0.03 -14.19 -0.66
N ARG A 384 0.84 -13.70 0.24
CA ARG A 384 2.07 -12.98 -0.13
C ARG A 384 3.11 -13.87 -0.80
N SER A 385 3.25 -15.12 -0.39
CA SER A 385 4.14 -16.09 -1.06
C SER A 385 3.72 -16.29 -2.53
N LYS A 386 2.43 -16.56 -2.76
CA LYS A 386 1.86 -16.68 -4.10
C LYS A 386 2.06 -15.42 -4.94
N ARG A 387 1.90 -14.24 -4.33
CA ARG A 387 2.14 -12.94 -4.99
C ARG A 387 3.62 -12.77 -5.37
N SER A 388 4.53 -13.21 -4.52
CA SER A 388 5.98 -13.08 -4.74
C SER A 388 6.46 -14.01 -5.85
N VAL A 389 6.00 -15.27 -5.83
CA VAL A 389 6.23 -16.22 -6.93
C VAL A 389 5.68 -15.66 -8.24
N ARG A 390 4.43 -15.16 -8.24
CA ARG A 390 3.80 -14.58 -9.43
C ARG A 390 4.56 -13.35 -9.95
N ALA A 391 5.00 -12.46 -9.06
CA ALA A 391 5.76 -11.26 -9.43
C ALA A 391 7.10 -11.65 -10.04
N LEU A 392 7.83 -12.56 -9.39
CA LEU A 392 9.09 -13.05 -9.90
C LEU A 392 8.90 -13.70 -11.29
N THR A 393 7.94 -14.61 -11.44
CA THR A 393 7.63 -15.23 -12.75
C THR A 393 7.33 -14.21 -13.84
N ALA A 394 6.54 -13.18 -13.52
CA ALA A 394 6.18 -12.14 -14.50
C ALA A 394 7.38 -11.28 -14.91
N LEU A 395 8.32 -11.04 -13.99
CA LEU A 395 9.45 -10.14 -14.19
C LEU A 395 10.70 -10.86 -14.74
N THR A 396 10.91 -12.13 -14.41
CA THR A 396 12.04 -12.94 -14.88
C THR A 396 11.68 -13.83 -16.08
N GLU A 397 10.40 -13.84 -16.48
CA GLU A 397 9.79 -14.71 -17.49
C GLU A 397 9.84 -16.21 -17.15
N ARG A 398 10.16 -16.56 -15.89
CA ARG A 398 10.30 -17.94 -15.43
C ARG A 398 9.91 -18.10 -13.96
N ALA A 399 9.12 -19.14 -13.66
CA ALA A 399 8.80 -19.49 -12.29
C ALA A 399 10.02 -20.06 -11.53
N PRO A 400 10.18 -19.76 -10.24
CA PRO A 400 11.25 -20.34 -9.43
C PRO A 400 11.10 -21.88 -9.37
N ASP A 401 12.20 -22.59 -9.56
CA ASP A 401 12.27 -24.05 -9.42
C ASP A 401 12.15 -24.46 -7.96
N HIS A 402 12.64 -23.61 -7.05
CA HIS A 402 12.57 -23.81 -5.61
C HIS A 402 12.17 -22.54 -4.88
N VAL A 403 11.28 -22.68 -3.89
CA VAL A 403 10.89 -21.60 -2.99
C VAL A 403 11.14 -22.04 -1.56
N VAL A 404 11.98 -21.29 -0.85
CA VAL A 404 12.33 -21.54 0.55
C VAL A 404 11.84 -20.39 1.39
N SER A 405 11.09 -20.72 2.44
CA SER A 405 10.82 -19.78 3.53
C SER A 405 11.45 -20.31 4.81
N ASN A 406 12.12 -19.44 5.57
CA ASN A 406 12.62 -19.82 6.89
C ASN A 406 12.38 -18.73 7.92
N ALA A 407 11.96 -19.15 9.11
CA ALA A 407 11.64 -18.26 10.23
C ALA A 407 12.88 -17.68 10.92
N THR A 408 14.07 -18.25 10.72
CA THR A 408 15.31 -17.80 11.38
C THR A 408 16.46 -17.75 10.38
N VAL A 409 17.30 -16.72 10.44
CA VAL A 409 18.37 -16.53 9.45
C VAL A 409 19.69 -17.11 9.96
N GLY A 410 20.08 -18.28 9.46
CA GLY A 410 21.39 -18.92 9.66
C GLY A 410 22.17 -19.03 8.33
N THR A 411 22.73 -20.21 8.05
CA THR A 411 23.32 -20.57 6.75
C THR A 411 22.35 -21.39 5.91
N ILE A 412 22.15 -21.00 4.66
CA ILE A 412 21.39 -21.76 3.66
C ILE A 412 22.38 -22.26 2.61
N SER A 413 22.45 -23.58 2.40
CA SER A 413 23.26 -24.20 1.35
C SER A 413 22.44 -24.39 0.08
N LEU A 414 22.98 -24.00 -1.07
CA LEU A 414 22.33 -24.11 -2.38
C LEU A 414 23.17 -24.98 -3.34
N PRO A 415 22.53 -25.82 -4.18
CA PRO A 415 21.09 -25.94 -4.39
C PRO A 415 20.39 -26.92 -3.43
N SER A 416 21.09 -27.57 -2.49
CA SER A 416 20.48 -28.60 -1.61
C SER A 416 19.36 -28.09 -0.68
N LEU A 417 19.20 -26.76 -0.56
CA LEU A 417 18.29 -26.07 0.34
C LEU A 417 18.49 -26.45 1.82
N ARG A 418 19.68 -26.94 2.19
CA ARG A 418 19.98 -27.34 3.57
C ARG A 418 20.16 -26.09 4.42
N ILE A 419 19.40 -26.00 5.49
CA ILE A 419 19.46 -24.91 6.46
C ILE A 419 20.22 -25.38 7.69
N ASP A 420 21.30 -24.67 8.01
CA ASP A 420 22.06 -24.85 9.23
C ASP A 420 21.98 -23.56 10.05
N ASN A 421 21.16 -23.60 11.09
CA ASN A 421 21.01 -22.47 11.99
C ASN A 421 22.22 -22.32 12.92
N ASP A 422 22.96 -23.38 13.21
CA ASP A 422 24.05 -23.35 14.18
C ASP A 422 25.42 -23.14 13.54
N ALA A 423 25.46 -23.08 12.20
CA ALA A 423 26.64 -22.69 11.44
C ALA A 423 27.25 -21.37 11.97
N PRO A 424 28.58 -21.34 12.20
CA PRO A 424 29.25 -20.14 12.69
C PRO A 424 29.32 -19.05 11.62
N PHE A 425 29.14 -17.80 12.04
CA PHE A 425 29.34 -16.64 11.19
C PHE A 425 30.83 -16.32 11.09
N ALA A 426 31.41 -16.40 9.89
CA ALA A 426 32.80 -16.03 9.65
C ALA A 426 33.03 -14.55 10.00
N ASN A 427 34.17 -14.23 10.60
CA ASN A 427 34.53 -12.87 11.06
C ASN A 427 33.59 -12.30 12.13
N ALA A 428 32.97 -13.13 12.97
CA ALA A 428 32.29 -12.65 14.16
C ALA A 428 33.29 -11.89 15.05
N ILE A 429 32.90 -10.69 15.50
CA ILE A 429 33.70 -9.87 16.40
C ILE A 429 33.81 -10.62 17.74
N PRO A 430 35.01 -10.84 18.28
CA PRO A 430 35.18 -11.38 19.62
C PRO A 430 34.56 -10.43 20.65
N LEU A 431 33.48 -10.87 21.29
CA LEU A 431 32.81 -10.13 22.36
C LEU A 431 33.34 -10.65 23.70
N THR A 432 33.97 -9.76 24.47
CA THR A 432 34.51 -10.07 25.81
C THR A 432 33.43 -10.65 26.73
N SER A 433 33.74 -11.72 27.45
CA SER A 433 32.87 -12.30 28.47
C SER A 433 33.10 -11.70 29.86
N GLU A 434 34.00 -10.73 29.98
CA GLU A 434 34.44 -10.09 31.21
C GLU A 434 34.19 -8.58 31.16
N GLY A 435 34.26 -7.92 32.31
CA GLY A 435 34.02 -6.48 32.44
C GLY A 435 32.56 -6.09 32.70
N PRO A 436 32.28 -4.78 32.87
CA PRO A 436 30.96 -4.27 33.21
C PRO A 436 29.90 -4.55 32.13
N GLY A 437 30.29 -4.70 30.87
CA GLY A 437 29.42 -5.02 29.74
C GLY A 437 29.04 -6.50 29.62
N ALA A 438 29.75 -7.42 30.27
CA ALA A 438 29.56 -8.87 30.11
C ALA A 438 28.11 -9.37 30.29
N PRO A 439 27.30 -8.88 31.26
CA PRO A 439 25.90 -9.32 31.40
C PRO A 439 25.03 -8.95 30.19
N LEU A 440 25.27 -7.78 29.58
CA LEU A 440 24.56 -7.36 28.37
C LEU A 440 24.94 -8.22 27.17
N LEU A 441 26.21 -8.63 27.07
CA LEU A 441 26.69 -9.51 26.01
C LEU A 441 26.12 -10.93 26.13
N ARG A 442 25.97 -11.46 27.34
CA ARG A 442 25.26 -12.73 27.55
C ARG A 442 23.80 -12.64 27.09
N LYS A 443 23.10 -11.57 27.49
CA LYS A 443 21.72 -11.31 27.03
C LYS A 443 21.65 -11.16 25.51
N PHE A 444 22.60 -10.44 24.92
CA PHE A 444 22.71 -10.27 23.48
C PHE A 444 22.88 -11.60 22.74
N LYS A 445 23.80 -12.47 23.18
CA LYS A 445 24.07 -13.77 22.57
C LYS A 445 22.89 -14.75 22.63
N LYS A 446 21.96 -14.60 23.59
CA LYS A 446 20.72 -15.40 23.60
C LYS A 446 19.80 -15.07 22.43
N THR A 447 19.74 -13.80 22.03
CA THR A 447 18.94 -13.34 20.90
C THR A 447 19.70 -13.48 19.58
N PHE A 448 21.01 -13.19 19.60
CA PHE A 448 21.90 -13.22 18.44
C PHE A 448 23.09 -14.14 18.72
N PRO A 449 22.90 -15.48 18.65
CA PRO A 449 23.96 -16.44 18.98
C PRO A 449 25.17 -16.33 18.04
N GLY A 450 24.98 -15.86 16.81
CA GLY A 450 26.05 -15.55 15.85
C GLY A 450 26.78 -14.24 16.12
N GLY A 451 26.33 -13.45 17.10
CA GLY A 451 27.01 -12.24 17.56
C GLY A 451 26.87 -11.06 16.60
N VAL A 452 27.92 -10.23 16.56
CA VAL A 452 28.07 -9.17 15.56
C VAL A 452 29.15 -9.59 14.58
N VAL A 453 28.83 -9.57 13.29
CA VAL A 453 29.74 -9.90 12.20
C VAL A 453 30.51 -8.65 11.78
N ASN A 454 31.83 -8.76 11.69
CA ASN A 454 32.66 -7.73 11.09
C ASN A 454 32.56 -7.81 9.56
N ILE A 455 31.89 -6.83 8.98
CA ILE A 455 31.77 -6.65 7.54
C ILE A 455 32.64 -5.45 7.14
N ASP A 456 33.35 -5.60 6.03
CA ASP A 456 34.06 -4.50 5.40
C ASP A 456 33.09 -3.71 4.52
N PRO A 457 32.81 -2.42 4.80
CA PRO A 457 31.88 -1.63 4.00
C PRO A 457 32.24 -1.61 2.51
N ALA A 458 33.54 -1.59 2.18
CA ALA A 458 33.99 -1.57 0.78
C ALA A 458 33.67 -2.86 0.00
N ALA A 459 33.43 -3.96 0.71
CA ALA A 459 33.08 -5.25 0.10
C ALA A 459 31.56 -5.43 -0.07
N VAL A 460 30.75 -4.44 0.34
CA VAL A 460 29.29 -4.51 0.27
C VAL A 460 28.79 -3.82 -0.99
N VAL A 461 28.13 -4.60 -1.83
CA VAL A 461 27.34 -4.10 -2.93
C VAL A 461 25.95 -3.72 -2.40
N THR A 462 25.49 -2.50 -2.65
CA THR A 462 24.20 -1.95 -2.24
C THR A 462 23.80 -0.79 -3.17
N THR A 463 22.53 -0.39 -3.17
CA THR A 463 22.09 0.81 -3.91
C THR A 463 22.51 2.13 -3.25
N GLY A 464 22.95 2.04 -2.00
CA GLY A 464 23.30 3.17 -1.15
C GLY A 464 24.79 3.27 -0.82
N HIS A 465 25.10 3.86 0.32
CA HIS A 465 26.44 3.88 0.91
C HIS A 465 26.55 2.91 2.08
N ALA A 466 27.58 2.07 2.11
CA ALA A 466 27.90 1.27 3.29
C ALA A 466 28.94 1.98 4.16
N GLU A 467 28.66 2.13 5.46
CA GLU A 467 29.59 2.73 6.41
C GLU A 467 29.82 1.85 7.65
N ARG A 468 31.01 1.95 8.24
CA ARG A 468 31.34 1.23 9.47
C ARG A 468 30.73 1.95 10.67
N ARG A 469 30.05 1.20 11.55
CA ARG A 469 29.55 1.76 12.81
C ARG A 469 30.67 1.84 13.84
N GLU A 470 30.79 2.99 14.48
CA GLU A 470 31.67 3.19 15.63
C GLU A 470 31.18 2.41 16.86
N THR A 471 29.85 2.45 17.08
CA THR A 471 29.16 1.75 18.18
C THR A 471 28.41 0.55 17.64
N LEU A 472 28.64 -0.63 18.23
CA LEU A 472 27.94 -1.86 17.87
C LEU A 472 26.41 -1.73 18.08
N PRO A 473 25.59 -2.52 17.38
CA PRO A 473 24.14 -2.46 17.53
C PRO A 473 23.64 -3.05 18.86
N ARG A 474 22.48 -2.59 19.32
CA ARG A 474 21.72 -3.10 20.48
C ARG A 474 22.59 -3.23 21.75
N ASN A 475 22.36 -4.29 22.52
CA ASN A 475 23.05 -4.55 23.79
C ASN A 475 24.56 -4.76 23.62
N ALA A 476 25.04 -5.14 22.43
CA ALA A 476 26.47 -5.24 22.16
C ALA A 476 27.14 -3.85 22.19
N GLY A 477 26.47 -2.82 21.66
CA GLY A 477 26.96 -1.44 21.75
C GLY A 477 26.93 -0.90 23.17
N PHE A 478 25.87 -1.15 23.93
CA PHE A 478 25.83 -0.71 25.34
C PHE A 478 26.92 -1.37 26.17
N ALA A 479 27.22 -2.64 25.92
CA ALA A 479 28.35 -3.32 26.54
C ALA A 479 29.69 -2.68 26.15
N GLN A 480 29.92 -2.45 24.85
CA GLN A 480 31.12 -1.76 24.35
C GLN A 480 31.33 -0.42 25.07
N LEU A 481 30.29 0.41 25.17
CA LEU A 481 30.41 1.74 25.80
C LEU A 481 30.60 1.67 27.32
N LEU A 482 30.06 0.65 27.99
CA LEU A 482 30.34 0.38 29.41
C LEU A 482 31.81 -0.01 29.63
N ASP A 483 32.31 -0.93 28.82
CA ASP A 483 33.69 -1.43 28.93
C ASP A 483 34.72 -0.34 28.61
N GLN A 484 34.37 0.61 27.74
CA GLN A 484 35.17 1.80 27.43
C GLN A 484 35.07 2.92 28.49
N GLY A 485 34.21 2.77 29.51
CA GLY A 485 33.97 3.80 30.52
C GLY A 485 33.30 5.07 29.96
N VAL A 486 32.63 4.96 28.82
CA VAL A 486 31.79 6.03 28.24
C VAL A 486 30.44 6.06 28.95
N LEU A 487 29.94 4.89 29.35
CA LEU A 487 28.75 4.73 30.18
C LEU A 487 29.11 4.23 31.57
N LYS A 488 28.26 4.56 32.54
CA LYS A 488 28.23 3.95 33.87
C LYS A 488 26.86 3.36 34.13
N ALA A 489 26.79 2.09 34.55
CA ALA A 489 25.54 1.48 34.96
C ALA A 489 25.03 2.12 36.26
N THR A 490 23.75 2.49 36.31
CA THR A 490 23.09 3.11 37.47
C THR A 490 21.83 2.37 37.92
N GLY A 491 21.39 1.39 37.14
CA GLY A 491 20.24 0.56 37.47
C GLY A 491 20.33 -0.78 36.74
N TYR A 492 19.65 -1.77 37.29
CA TYR A 492 19.71 -3.14 36.83
C TYR A 492 18.31 -3.73 36.76
N ASP A 493 18.12 -4.62 35.81
CA ASP A 493 16.96 -5.48 35.74
C ASP A 493 17.36 -6.91 36.13
N LEU A 494 16.41 -7.61 36.71
CA LEU A 494 16.48 -9.03 37.02
C LEU A 494 15.53 -9.77 36.09
N THR A 495 16.03 -10.77 35.37
CA THR A 495 15.20 -11.65 34.53
C THR A 495 15.28 -13.08 35.03
N PHE A 496 14.12 -13.70 35.16
CA PHE A 496 13.99 -15.08 35.63
C PHE A 496 12.79 -15.76 34.97
N GLN A 497 12.73 -17.08 35.06
CA GLN A 497 11.70 -17.88 34.41
C GLN A 497 10.73 -18.47 35.45
N LEU A 498 9.43 -18.23 35.27
CA LEU A 498 8.34 -18.88 36.01
C LEU A 498 7.52 -19.73 35.03
N GLY A 499 7.60 -21.06 35.16
CA GLY A 499 7.02 -21.98 34.18
C GLY A 499 7.62 -21.74 32.79
N ASN A 500 6.79 -21.41 31.82
CA ASN A 500 7.21 -21.12 30.44
C ASN A 500 7.36 -19.62 30.15
N THR A 501 7.24 -18.77 31.17
CA THR A 501 7.25 -17.30 31.00
C THR A 501 8.53 -16.71 31.58
N PHE A 502 9.18 -15.84 30.80
CA PHE A 502 10.26 -14.99 31.29
C PHE A 502 9.69 -13.71 31.88
N ILE A 503 10.09 -13.39 33.10
CA ILE A 503 9.70 -12.18 33.82
C ILE A 503 10.94 -11.30 33.98
N THR A 504 10.83 -10.04 33.58
CA THR A 504 11.85 -9.01 33.80
C THR A 504 11.30 -7.95 34.75
N VAL A 505 12.01 -7.68 35.84
CA VAL A 505 11.66 -6.66 36.84
C VAL A 505 12.84 -5.72 37.07
N GLN A 506 12.55 -4.46 37.41
CA GLN A 506 13.60 -3.53 37.86
C GLN A 506 14.06 -3.92 39.26
N GLU A 507 15.36 -4.03 39.47
CA GLU A 507 15.94 -4.41 40.78
C GLU A 507 15.54 -3.42 41.89
N SER A 508 15.30 -2.16 41.53
CA SER A 508 14.86 -1.12 42.47
C SER A 508 13.36 -1.11 42.76
N ASP A 509 12.55 -1.95 42.10
CA ASP A 509 11.09 -1.97 42.31
C ASP A 509 10.75 -2.78 43.59
N PRO A 510 10.24 -2.14 44.65
CA PRO A 510 9.95 -2.83 45.90
C PRO A 510 8.78 -3.82 45.76
N ASN A 511 7.91 -3.63 44.78
CA ASN A 511 6.67 -4.40 44.61
C ASN A 511 6.83 -5.60 43.68
N ARG A 512 7.96 -5.70 42.97
CA ARG A 512 8.20 -6.74 41.96
C ARG A 512 9.58 -7.33 42.14
N LYS A 513 9.65 -8.45 42.86
CA LYS A 513 10.89 -9.18 43.15
C LYS A 513 10.82 -10.62 42.60
N PRO A 514 11.97 -11.24 42.28
CA PRO A 514 12.02 -12.69 42.11
C PRO A 514 11.47 -13.41 43.34
N PRO A 515 10.86 -14.59 43.20
CA PRO A 515 10.46 -15.42 44.35
C PRO A 515 11.63 -15.67 45.29
N GLU A 516 11.37 -15.67 46.60
CA GLU A 516 12.43 -15.80 47.62
C GLU A 516 13.14 -17.16 47.57
N ASP A 517 12.44 -18.20 47.12
CA ASP A 517 12.94 -19.56 46.96
C ASP A 517 13.68 -19.80 45.63
N MET A 518 13.75 -18.79 44.76
CA MET A 518 14.39 -18.92 43.47
C MET A 518 15.92 -18.99 43.58
N PRO A 519 16.56 -20.04 43.04
CA PRO A 519 18.02 -20.14 42.99
C PRO A 519 18.64 -18.93 42.28
N LYS A 520 19.68 -18.33 42.86
CA LYS A 520 20.31 -17.10 42.34
C LYS A 520 20.91 -17.27 40.94
N ASP A 521 21.37 -18.46 40.61
CA ASP A 521 21.88 -18.84 39.29
C ASP A 521 20.78 -18.87 38.20
N ARG A 522 19.50 -18.94 38.61
CA ARG A 522 18.34 -18.80 37.71
C ARG A 522 17.88 -17.35 37.53
N ILE A 523 18.53 -16.39 38.19
CA ILE A 523 18.22 -14.96 38.10
C ILE A 523 19.34 -14.27 37.32
N GLU A 524 18.98 -13.75 36.15
CA GLU A 524 19.90 -12.99 35.32
C GLU A 524 19.81 -11.51 35.62
N ARG A 525 20.88 -10.97 36.20
CA ARG A 525 21.03 -9.54 36.45
C ARG A 525 21.79 -8.87 35.32
N PHE A 526 21.25 -7.80 34.73
CA PHE A 526 21.95 -6.99 33.72
C PHE A 526 21.66 -5.49 33.87
N PRO A 527 22.61 -4.61 33.49
CA PRO A 527 22.39 -3.17 33.45
C PRO A 527 21.19 -2.77 32.59
N SER A 528 20.32 -1.91 33.10
CA SER A 528 19.13 -1.39 32.39
C SER A 528 18.97 0.12 32.45
N ALA A 529 19.79 0.78 33.28
CA ALA A 529 19.91 2.23 33.31
C ALA A 529 21.39 2.65 33.28
N PHE A 530 21.67 3.72 32.54
CA PHE A 530 23.03 4.19 32.29
C PHE A 530 23.14 5.70 32.48
N THR A 531 24.29 6.13 32.98
CA THR A 531 24.74 7.52 32.92
C THR A 531 25.80 7.67 31.83
N ILE A 532 25.61 8.66 30.96
CA ILE A 532 26.50 9.01 29.85
C ILE A 532 27.55 9.97 30.38
N LEU A 533 28.82 9.57 30.28
CA LEU A 533 29.95 10.32 30.84
C LEU A 533 30.74 11.11 29.77
N LYS A 534 30.68 10.69 28.50
CA LYS A 534 31.48 11.26 27.40
C LYS A 534 30.63 11.34 26.12
N LYS A 535 31.04 12.21 25.17
CA LYS A 535 30.43 12.25 23.83
C LYS A 535 30.53 10.87 23.20
N THR A 536 29.42 10.40 22.64
CA THR A 536 29.35 9.10 21.97
C THR A 536 28.16 9.07 21.03
N ARG A 537 28.15 8.12 20.10
CA ARG A 537 26.95 7.70 19.38
C ARG A 537 26.29 6.54 20.12
N LEU A 538 24.98 6.61 20.35
CA LEU A 538 24.25 5.54 21.03
C LEU A 538 24.01 4.33 20.11
N PRO A 539 23.93 3.10 20.67
CA PRO A 539 23.63 1.90 19.90
C PRO A 539 22.26 1.96 19.22
N VAL A 540 22.19 1.58 17.94
CA VAL A 540 20.93 1.45 17.21
C VAL A 540 20.13 0.20 17.61
N GLY A 541 18.82 0.21 17.38
CA GLY A 541 17.95 -0.98 17.55
C GLY A 541 17.33 -1.21 18.93
N ASN A 542 17.53 -0.29 19.88
CA ASN A 542 16.89 -0.32 21.20
C ASN A 542 15.96 0.90 21.37
N CYS A 543 14.81 0.88 20.68
CA CYS A 543 13.88 2.00 20.62
C CYS A 543 12.62 1.83 21.47
N HIS A 544 11.97 2.95 21.75
CA HIS A 544 10.70 3.03 22.49
C HIS A 544 10.78 2.37 23.88
N GLN A 545 9.81 1.53 24.22
CA GLN A 545 9.70 0.83 25.51
C GLN A 545 10.88 -0.11 25.83
N PHE A 546 11.75 -0.40 24.84
CA PHE A 546 12.94 -1.22 25.02
C PHE A 546 14.22 -0.40 25.15
N ALA A 547 14.14 0.93 25.07
CA ALA A 547 15.28 1.80 25.32
C ALA A 547 15.62 1.79 26.82
N PRO A 548 16.91 1.70 27.18
CA PRO A 548 17.30 1.80 28.58
C PRO A 548 17.04 3.21 29.11
N LYS A 549 16.96 3.33 30.44
CA LYS A 549 16.89 4.66 31.08
C LYS A 549 18.26 5.32 30.95
N LEU A 550 18.30 6.52 30.38
CA LEU A 550 19.54 7.26 30.18
C LEU A 550 19.56 8.55 31.00
N THR A 551 20.69 8.79 31.66
CA THR A 551 20.99 10.04 32.35
C THR A 551 22.24 10.66 31.72
N LEU A 552 22.24 11.97 31.45
CA LEU A 552 23.43 12.69 31.02
C LEU A 552 24.14 13.24 32.25
N ALA A 553 25.39 12.85 32.46
CA ALA A 553 26.19 13.34 33.58
C ALA A 553 26.41 14.85 33.48
N LYS A 554 26.63 15.49 34.63
CA LYS A 554 27.04 16.90 34.69
C LYS A 554 28.21 17.20 33.75
N GLY A 555 28.02 18.18 32.85
CA GLY A 555 29.03 18.62 31.90
C GLY A 555 29.33 17.66 30.74
N ALA A 556 28.67 16.50 30.66
CA ALA A 556 28.81 15.59 29.52
C ALA A 556 28.05 16.14 28.29
N PRO A 557 28.63 16.09 27.09
CA PRO A 557 27.94 16.52 25.87
C PRO A 557 26.84 15.53 25.46
N LEU A 558 25.76 16.04 24.86
CA LEU A 558 24.65 15.21 24.37
C LEU A 558 25.16 14.17 23.35
N PRO A 559 24.79 12.88 23.47
CA PRO A 559 25.22 11.88 22.51
C PRO A 559 24.55 12.12 21.13
N ASP A 560 25.12 11.53 20.09
CA ASP A 560 24.47 11.47 18.79
C ASP A 560 23.42 10.36 18.78
N PHE A 561 22.24 10.71 18.27
CA PHE A 561 21.12 9.81 18.10
C PHE A 561 20.98 9.46 16.62
N GLY A 562 20.66 8.20 16.37
CA GLY A 562 20.07 7.84 15.09
C GLY A 562 18.61 8.28 14.98
N ALA A 563 17.79 7.51 14.26
CA ALA A 563 16.35 7.72 14.13
C ALA A 563 15.57 7.48 15.43
N CYS A 564 16.29 7.15 16.50
CA CYS A 564 15.78 6.73 17.78
C CYS A 564 16.13 7.76 18.84
N TYR A 565 15.12 8.44 19.39
CA TYR A 565 15.28 9.46 20.41
C TYR A 565 14.84 8.92 21.78
N PRO A 566 15.73 8.27 22.56
CA PRO A 566 15.41 7.87 23.91
C PRO A 566 15.22 9.10 24.80
N ALA A 567 14.36 8.96 25.81
CA ALA A 567 14.24 9.96 26.85
C ALA A 567 15.54 10.00 27.67
N ILE A 568 16.21 11.15 27.72
CA ILE A 568 17.42 11.35 28.51
C ILE A 568 17.14 12.31 29.65
N LYS A 569 17.39 11.90 30.88
CA LYS A 569 17.34 12.80 32.04
C LYS A 569 18.67 13.55 32.18
N ILE A 570 18.66 14.87 32.29
CA ILE A 570 19.85 15.66 32.61
C ILE A 570 20.05 15.62 34.13
N GLU A 571 21.25 15.28 34.58
CA GLU A 571 21.55 15.19 36.02
C GLU A 571 21.43 16.55 36.73
N ASP A 572 21.96 17.62 36.13
CA ASP A 572 21.99 18.97 36.73
C ASP A 572 20.61 19.60 36.92
N SER A 573 19.74 19.49 35.92
CA SER A 573 18.41 20.14 35.94
C SER A 573 17.29 19.20 36.36
N GLY A 574 17.52 17.88 36.31
CA GLY A 574 16.47 16.86 36.47
C GLY A 574 15.49 16.78 35.29
N GLU A 575 15.64 17.64 34.27
CA GLU A 575 14.76 17.67 33.10
C GLU A 575 14.97 16.45 32.20
N THR A 576 13.92 16.02 31.50
CA THR A 576 14.00 14.97 30.49
C THR A 576 14.01 15.58 29.10
N LEU A 577 15.14 15.46 28.40
CA LEU A 577 15.24 15.71 26.97
C LEU A 577 14.44 14.64 26.21
N CYS A 578 13.65 15.10 25.23
CA CYS A 578 12.80 14.28 24.36
C CYS A 578 11.69 13.52 25.12
N LYS A 579 10.53 14.18 25.33
CA LYS A 579 9.31 13.47 25.76
C LYS A 579 8.77 12.65 24.59
N LEU A 580 8.67 11.33 24.79
CA LEU A 580 8.23 10.28 23.87
C LEU A 580 6.89 10.54 23.12
N HIS A 581 6.15 11.61 23.43
CA HIS A 581 4.79 11.79 22.94
C HIS A 581 4.56 12.82 21.82
N ARG A 582 5.54 13.64 21.38
CA ARG A 582 5.27 14.66 20.34
C ARG A 582 6.41 14.97 19.35
N GLY A 583 7.34 14.04 19.11
CA GLY A 583 8.18 14.04 17.90
C GLY A 583 9.02 15.31 17.64
N LYS A 584 9.32 16.13 18.64
CA LYS A 584 10.21 17.29 18.50
C LYS A 584 11.25 17.25 19.60
N CYS A 585 12.44 16.74 19.27
CA CYS A 585 13.66 17.10 20.00
C CYS A 585 14.18 18.39 19.35
N PRO A 586 14.61 19.40 20.13
CA PRO A 586 15.35 20.52 19.56
C PRO A 586 16.62 19.98 18.88
N LYS A 587 16.87 20.41 17.63
CA LYS A 587 18.09 20.09 16.89
C LYS A 587 19.29 20.84 17.47
#